data_AF-A0A060BP87-F1
#
_entry.id   AF-A0A060BP87-F1
#
_cell.length_a   1.000
_cell.length_b   1.000
_cell.length_c   1.000
_cell.angle_alpha   90.00
_cell.angle_beta   90.00
_cell.angle_gamma   90.00
#
_symmetry.space_group_name_H-M   'P 1'
#
loop_
_entity.id
_entity.type
_entity.pdbx_description
1 polymer ?
#
loop_
_entity_poly.entity_id
_entity_poly.type
_entity_poly.pdbx_seq_one_letter_code
_entity_poly.pdbx_strand_id
1 'polypeptide(L)'
;MRAIRARVPGARFAGVGGARMAEEGFESLFPMQELALMGLAEVLPKLRQLRRRMGETVADVTARHPDVVVTIDAPSFTHRLLRRIAP
;
A
#
# COMPACT_ATOMS: atom_id res chain seq x y z
N MET A 1 2.60 12.95 0.62
CA MET A 1 2.44 13.25 2.06
C MET A 1 2.64 14.73 2.38
N ARG A 2 3.83 15.32 2.12
CA ARG A 2 4.13 16.75 2.37
C ARG A 2 3.00 17.72 1.99
N ALA A 3 2.58 17.69 0.73
CA ALA A 3 1.53 18.59 0.22
C ALA A 3 0.15 18.39 0.88
N ILE A 4 -0.15 17.17 1.36
CA ILE A 4 -1.39 16.87 2.09
C ILE A 4 -1.25 17.39 3.52
N ARG A 5 -0.13 17.10 4.22
CA ARG A 5 0.14 17.63 5.56
C ARG A 5 0.11 19.16 5.61
N ALA A 6 0.62 19.83 4.57
CA ALA A 6 0.59 21.29 4.47
C ALA A 6 -0.84 21.87 4.44
N ARG A 7 -1.79 21.13 3.84
CA ARG A 7 -3.21 21.54 3.77
C ARG A 7 -4.05 20.99 4.92
N VAL A 8 -3.68 19.83 5.44
CA VAL A 8 -4.37 19.11 6.52
C VAL A 8 -3.31 18.64 7.53
N PRO A 9 -2.88 19.50 8.47
CA PRO A 9 -1.80 19.19 9.41
C PRO A 9 -2.06 17.95 10.27
N GLY A 10 -3.33 17.67 10.58
CA GLY A 10 -3.75 16.48 11.34
C GLY A 10 -3.89 15.19 10.53
N ALA A 11 -3.58 15.20 9.23
CA ALA A 11 -3.70 14.02 8.39
C ALA A 11 -2.77 12.90 8.87
N ARG A 12 -3.36 11.71 9.04
CA ARG A 12 -2.63 10.47 9.33
C ARG A 12 -2.47 9.67 8.05
N PHE A 13 -1.34 8.98 7.92
CA PHE A 13 -1.02 8.18 6.75
C PHE A 13 -0.70 6.76 7.23
N ALA A 14 -1.24 5.77 6.55
CA ALA A 14 -0.95 4.36 6.78
C ALA A 14 -1.02 3.60 5.45
N GLY A 15 -0.41 2.43 5.40
CA GLY A 15 -0.41 1.56 4.22
C GLY A 15 1.00 1.18 3.79
N VAL A 16 1.25 1.13 2.49
CA VAL A 16 2.53 0.69 1.91
C VAL A 16 3.22 1.87 1.24
N GLY A 17 4.48 2.13 1.60
CA GLY A 17 5.22 3.31 1.15
C GLY A 17 6.72 3.04 1.00
N GLY A 18 7.36 3.81 0.13
CA GLY A 18 8.79 3.70 -0.15
C GLY A 18 9.68 4.54 0.78
N ALA A 19 10.99 4.49 0.56
CA ALA A 19 12.00 5.18 1.39
C ALA A 19 11.71 6.69 1.58
N ARG A 20 11.32 7.39 0.51
CA ARG A 20 10.97 8.83 0.58
C ARG A 20 9.76 9.12 1.47
N MET A 21 8.86 8.16 1.66
CA MET A 21 7.75 8.30 2.61
C MET A 21 8.24 8.02 4.03
N ALA A 22 9.12 7.03 4.21
CA ALA A 22 9.73 6.72 5.50
C ALA A 22 10.53 7.89 6.07
N GLU A 23 11.26 8.63 5.22
CA GLU A 23 11.94 9.89 5.58
C GLU A 23 10.97 10.95 6.15
N GLU A 24 9.67 10.87 5.82
CA GLU A 24 8.61 11.74 6.32
C GLU A 24 7.85 11.15 7.52
N GLY A 25 8.42 10.13 8.17
CA GLY A 25 7.84 9.42 9.31
C GLY A 25 6.71 8.45 8.94
N PHE A 26 6.67 7.96 7.69
CA PHE A 26 5.72 6.92 7.30
C PHE A 26 6.21 5.53 7.69
N GLU A 27 5.40 4.80 8.44
CA GLU A 27 5.66 3.38 8.73
C GLU A 27 4.92 2.51 7.72
N SER A 28 5.69 1.84 6.85
CA SER A 28 5.14 0.94 5.85
C SER A 28 4.72 -0.39 6.48
N LEU A 29 3.53 -0.88 6.12
CA LEU A 29 2.99 -2.17 6.58
C LEU A 29 3.92 -3.35 6.26
N PHE A 30 4.64 -3.24 5.13
CA PHE A 30 5.72 -4.13 4.72
C PHE A 30 6.63 -3.40 3.72
N PRO A 31 7.83 -3.92 3.41
CA PRO A 31 8.71 -3.32 2.42
C PRO A 31 8.04 -3.18 1.04
N MET A 32 7.98 -1.95 0.49
CA MET A 32 7.34 -1.68 -0.81
C MET A 32 7.96 -2.47 -1.97
N GLN A 33 9.24 -2.84 -1.86
CA GLN A 33 9.97 -3.66 -2.83
C GLN A 33 9.32 -5.04 -3.02
N GLU A 34 8.54 -5.53 -2.05
CA GLU A 34 7.79 -6.77 -2.20
C GLU A 34 6.64 -6.67 -3.21
N LEU A 35 6.20 -5.44 -3.54
CA LEU A 35 5.23 -5.18 -4.61
C LEU A 35 5.89 -4.88 -5.96
N ALA A 36 7.16 -4.49 -5.96
CA ALA A 36 7.94 -4.16 -7.15
C ALA A 36 8.44 -5.45 -7.83
N LEU A 37 7.57 -6.12 -8.58
CA LEU A 37 7.93 -7.29 -9.36
C LEU A 37 8.43 -6.87 -10.74
N MET A 38 9.73 -7.05 -11.00
CA MET A 38 10.32 -6.89 -12.33
C MET A 38 10.38 -8.27 -13.01
N GLY A 39 9.67 -8.44 -14.13
CA GLY A 39 9.76 -9.63 -14.98
C GLY A 39 8.87 -10.83 -14.56
N LEU A 40 8.41 -11.60 -15.55
CA LEU A 40 7.42 -12.70 -15.38
C LEU A 40 8.00 -13.95 -14.69
N ALA A 41 9.32 -14.17 -14.79
CA ALA A 41 9.99 -15.38 -14.31
C ALA A 41 10.28 -15.39 -12.79
N GLU A 42 10.47 -14.22 -12.16
CA GLU A 42 10.68 -14.12 -10.70
C GLU A 42 9.36 -14.09 -9.90
N VAL A 43 8.21 -14.06 -10.58
CA VAL A 43 6.89 -13.82 -9.98
C VAL A 43 6.29 -15.07 -9.35
N LEU A 44 6.54 -16.27 -9.89
CA LEU A 44 5.89 -17.50 -9.42
C LEU A 44 6.11 -17.78 -7.92
N PRO A 45 7.36 -17.77 -7.39
CA PRO A 45 7.58 -17.98 -5.96
C PRO A 45 7.02 -16.82 -5.11
N LYS A 46 7.05 -15.59 -5.64
CA LYS A 46 6.54 -14.40 -4.96
C LYS A 46 5.01 -14.28 -4.98
N LEU A 47 4.29 -15.09 -5.75
CA LEU A 47 2.82 -15.03 -5.84
C LEU A 47 2.13 -15.36 -4.50
N ARG A 48 2.66 -16.34 -3.75
CA ARG A 48 2.14 -16.67 -2.40
C ARG A 48 2.33 -15.50 -1.44
N GLN A 49 3.50 -14.87 -1.48
CA GLN A 49 3.81 -13.68 -0.69
C GLN A 49 2.90 -12.52 -1.08
N LEU A 50 2.69 -12.26 -2.38
CA LEU A 50 1.81 -11.19 -2.84
C LEU A 50 0.36 -11.41 -2.41
N ARG A 51 -0.13 -12.66 -2.45
CA ARG A 51 -1.46 -13.01 -1.89
C ARG A 51 -1.55 -12.75 -0.40
N ARG A 52 -0.49 -13.06 0.36
CA ARG A 52 -0.42 -12.75 1.80
C ARG A 52 -0.43 -11.24 2.04
N ARG A 53 0.44 -10.48 1.36
CA ARG A 53 0.51 -9.01 1.46
C ARG A 53 -0.80 -8.33 1.07
N MET A 54 -1.50 -8.87 0.08
CA MET A 54 -2.84 -8.43 -0.28
C MET A 54 -3.83 -8.64 0.87
N GLY A 55 -3.82 -9.80 1.52
CA GLY A 55 -4.65 -10.07 2.70
C GLY A 55 -4.33 -9.12 3.86
N GLU A 56 -3.05 -8.93 4.16
CA GLU A 56 -2.56 -7.99 5.18
C GLU A 56 -3.03 -6.56 4.89
N THR A 57 -2.94 -6.11 3.63
CA THR A 57 -3.35 -4.76 3.24
C THR A 57 -4.87 -4.58 3.33
N VAL A 58 -5.66 -5.58 2.92
CA VAL A 58 -7.12 -5.55 3.08
C VAL A 58 -7.48 -5.47 4.56
N ALA A 59 -6.89 -6.32 5.40
CA ALA A 59 -7.16 -6.32 6.83
C ALA A 59 -6.79 -4.99 7.50
N ASP A 60 -5.64 -4.41 7.16
CA ASP A 60 -5.21 -3.10 7.68
C ASP A 60 -6.17 -1.97 7.27
N VAL A 61 -6.57 -1.92 5.99
CA VAL A 61 -7.52 -0.92 5.49
C VAL A 61 -8.88 -1.07 6.17
N THR A 62 -9.41 -2.29 6.28
CA THR A 62 -10.70 -2.56 6.94
C THR A 62 -10.65 -2.20 8.43
N ALA A 63 -9.56 -2.53 9.13
CA ALA A 63 -9.41 -2.23 10.56
C ALA A 63 -9.26 -0.73 10.83
N ARG A 64 -8.56 0.01 9.96
CA ARG A 64 -8.35 1.45 10.12
C ARG A 64 -9.52 2.30 9.65
N HIS A 65 -10.33 1.78 8.74
CA HIS A 65 -11.50 2.46 8.19
C HIS A 65 -11.18 3.88 7.69
N PRO A 66 -10.20 4.04 6.77
CA PRO A 66 -9.71 5.35 6.37
C PRO A 66 -10.76 6.16 5.58
N ASP A 67 -10.70 7.49 5.70
CA ASP A 67 -11.57 8.38 4.93
C ASP A 67 -11.31 8.32 3.41
N VAL A 68 -10.05 8.07 3.03
CA VAL A 68 -9.60 8.05 1.63
C VAL A 68 -8.52 7.00 1.43
N VAL A 69 -8.61 6.24 0.34
CA VAL A 69 -7.55 5.35 -0.13
C VAL A 69 -6.88 5.94 -1.37
N VAL A 70 -5.58 6.21 -1.28
CA VAL A 70 -4.77 6.71 -2.40
C VAL A 70 -3.88 5.58 -2.90
N THR A 71 -3.97 5.29 -4.20
CA THR A 71 -3.14 4.25 -4.84
C THR A 71 -2.05 4.89 -5.69
N ILE A 72 -0.87 4.27 -5.73
CA ILE A 72 0.31 4.76 -6.47
C ILE A 72 0.91 3.60 -7.27
N ASP A 73 1.01 3.78 -8.58
CA ASP A 73 1.77 2.99 -9.56
C ASP A 73 2.03 1.50 -9.24
N ALA A 74 0.95 0.73 -9.06
CA ALA A 74 0.99 -0.73 -9.00
C ALA A 74 -0.36 -1.34 -9.44
N PRO A 75 -0.82 -1.13 -10.69
CA PRO A 75 -2.20 -1.38 -11.11
C PRO A 75 -2.70 -2.81 -10.80
N SER A 76 -1.84 -3.81 -10.96
CA SER A 76 -2.17 -5.21 -10.72
C SER A 76 -2.50 -5.51 -9.25
N PHE A 77 -1.85 -4.79 -8.31
CA PHE A 77 -2.10 -4.87 -6.88
C PHE A 77 -3.23 -3.93 -6.46
N THR A 78 -3.14 -2.65 -6.85
CA THR A 78 -4.05 -1.59 -6.40
C THR A 78 -5.48 -1.83 -6.88
N HIS A 79 -5.71 -2.24 -8.12
CA HIS A 79 -7.06 -2.58 -8.59
C HIS A 79 -7.65 -3.78 -7.83
N ARG A 80 -6.84 -4.79 -7.51
CA ARG A 80 -7.28 -5.95 -6.74
C ARG A 80 -7.56 -5.60 -5.28
N LEU A 81 -6.84 -4.65 -4.70
CA LEU A 81 -7.11 -4.12 -3.37
C LEU A 81 -8.44 -3.37 -3.38
N LEU A 82 -8.60 -2.38 -4.26
CA LEU A 82 -9.81 -1.55 -4.36
C LEU A 82 -11.06 -2.40 -4.53
N ARG A 83 -11.03 -3.44 -5.37
CA ARG A 83 -12.15 -4.38 -5.53
C ARG A 83 -12.52 -5.17 -4.26
N ARG A 84 -11.58 -5.37 -3.33
CA ARG A 84 -11.82 -6.13 -2.08
C ARG A 84 -12.28 -5.27 -0.92
N ILE A 85 -12.01 -3.97 -0.98
CA ILE A 85 -12.39 -3.00 0.05
C ILE A 85 -13.54 -2.09 -0.40
N ALA A 86 -14.03 -2.28 -1.62
CA ALA A 86 -15.19 -1.56 -2.13
C ALA A 86 -16.40 -1.84 -1.22
N PRO A 87 -17.21 -0.81 -0.91
CA PRO A 87 -18.42 -0.94 -0.10
C PRO A 87 -19.48 -1.81 -0.77
#